data_AF-A0A936SHJ3-F1
#
_entry.id   AF-A0A936SHJ3-F1
#
_cell.length_a   1.000
_cell.length_b   1.000
_cell.length_c   1.000
_cell.angle_alpha   90.00
_cell.angle_beta   90.00
_cell.angle_gamma   90.00
#
_symmetry.space_group_name_H-M   'P 1'
#
loop_
_entity.id
_entity.type
_entity.pdbx_description
1 polymer ?
#
loop_
_entity_poly.entity_id
_entity_poly.type
_entity_poly.pdbx_seq_one_letter_code
_entity_poly.pdbx_strand_id
1 'polypeptide(L)'
;MAALEKYYAPAVVNKWRTMALGVGGIALIIWAVGCYFNTEQALRSWLVGFVFWGGIGLGSLGVLMLQYLTGGAWGVVIRRTVEAGSRTLPLIVLLFIPLAIGVYTRNVYEFTHLPADDPVMLHRGVFMAPWFWIVRSAIYFAIWYVMVHLLNKWSAEQDKTDNILDAERFLDRASRFSGPTLVIYSLIVTFAVVDWVMMLDPHWFSTMWGLLFVAGCALSCFCFVVAVLASLSDKARWME
;
A
#
# COMPACT_ATOMS: atom_id res chain seq x y z
N MET A 1 10.05 22.35 26.84
CA MET A 1 10.00 21.72 25.50
C MET A 1 11.33 21.02 25.28
N ALA A 2 11.35 19.70 25.19
CA ALA A 2 12.58 18.99 24.81
C ALA A 2 12.96 19.43 23.39
N ALA A 3 14.21 19.84 23.18
CA ALA A 3 14.68 20.36 21.90
C ALA A 3 14.31 19.37 20.77
N LEU A 4 13.47 19.84 19.83
CA LEU A 4 13.04 19.08 18.64
C LEU A 4 14.22 18.58 17.81
N GLU A 5 15.41 19.19 17.97
CA GLU A 5 16.68 18.80 17.36
C GLU A 5 17.19 17.40 17.80
N LYS A 6 16.59 16.75 18.80
CA LYS A 6 17.04 15.44 19.31
C LYS A 6 16.29 14.21 18.81
N TYR A 7 15.25 14.35 17.98
CA TYR A 7 14.40 13.22 17.56
C TYR A 7 14.55 12.85 16.08
N TYR A 8 15.79 12.68 15.61
CA TYR A 8 16.05 12.14 14.27
C TYR A 8 16.01 10.62 14.25
N ALA A 9 15.63 10.05 13.10
CA ALA A 9 15.77 8.61 12.87
C ALA A 9 17.24 8.18 13.06
N PRO A 10 17.52 7.05 13.75
CA PRO A 10 18.90 6.63 13.98
C PRO A 10 19.63 6.39 12.66
N ALA A 11 20.94 6.67 12.61
CA ALA A 11 21.75 6.55 11.39
C ALA A 11 21.67 5.17 10.71
N VAL A 12 21.39 4.11 11.48
CA VAL A 12 21.16 2.75 10.96
C VAL A 12 20.05 2.69 9.91
N VAL A 13 19.03 3.54 10.01
CA VAL A 13 17.92 3.60 9.06
C VAL A 13 18.41 4.02 7.67
N ASN A 14 19.35 4.96 7.59
CA ASN A 14 19.97 5.36 6.32
C ASN A 14 20.79 4.23 5.68
N LYS A 15 21.49 3.44 6.51
CA LYS A 15 22.21 2.25 6.05
C LYS A 15 21.24 1.20 5.51
N TRP A 16 20.17 0.92 6.24
CA TRP A 16 19.11 -0.01 5.79
C TRP A 16 18.47 0.42 4.49
N ARG A 17 18.13 1.70 4.35
CA ARG A 17 17.60 2.26 3.10
C ARG A 17 18.53 1.97 1.93
N THR A 18 19.82 2.26 2.08
CA THR A 18 20.82 2.08 1.02
C THR A 18 20.99 0.61 0.65
N MET A 19 21.07 -0.28 1.65
CA MET A 19 21.14 -1.73 1.44
C MET A 19 19.88 -2.26 0.75
N ALA A 20 18.69 -1.86 1.21
CA ALA A 20 17.42 -2.29 0.63
C ALA A 20 17.27 -1.84 -0.82
N LEU A 21 17.67 -0.60 -1.16
CA LEU A 21 17.68 -0.12 -2.54
C LEU A 21 18.69 -0.87 -3.41
N GLY A 22 19.88 -1.18 -2.89
CA GLY A 22 20.88 -1.97 -3.60
C GLY A 22 20.41 -3.40 -3.90
N VAL A 23 19.90 -4.10 -2.88
CA VAL A 23 19.33 -5.45 -3.02
C VAL A 23 18.12 -5.43 -3.94
N GLY A 24 17.23 -4.44 -3.81
CA GLY A 24 16.07 -4.27 -4.67
C GLY A 24 16.43 -4.02 -6.13
N GLY A 25 17.47 -3.22 -6.40
CA GLY A 25 17.98 -3.00 -7.75
C GLY A 25 18.56 -4.26 -8.38
N ILE A 26 19.34 -5.04 -7.62
CA ILE A 26 19.88 -6.33 -8.09
C ILE A 26 18.74 -7.31 -8.37
N ALA A 27 17.78 -7.43 -7.45
CA ALA A 27 16.62 -8.30 -7.62
C ALA A 27 15.76 -7.90 -8.83
N LEU A 28 15.61 -6.60 -9.11
CA LEU A 28 14.91 -6.09 -10.29
C LEU A 28 15.62 -6.49 -11.59
N ILE A 29 16.96 -6.45 -11.63
CA ILE A 29 17.74 -6.89 -12.79
C ILE A 29 17.57 -8.40 -13.00
N ILE A 30 17.66 -9.19 -11.93
CA ILE A 30 17.45 -10.65 -11.99
C ILE A 30 16.04 -10.97 -12.51
N TRP A 31 15.02 -10.26 -12.02
CA TRP A 31 13.66 -10.39 -12.51
C TRP A 31 13.54 -10.00 -13.99
N ALA A 32 14.18 -8.91 -14.43
CA ALA A 32 14.17 -8.48 -15.83
C ALA A 32 14.84 -9.51 -16.75
N VAL A 33 15.92 -10.16 -16.30
CA VAL A 33 16.51 -11.31 -17.00
C VAL A 33 15.54 -12.49 -17.03
N GLY A 34 14.82 -12.75 -15.94
CA GLY A 34 13.76 -13.77 -15.88
C GLY A 34 12.65 -13.56 -16.92
N CYS A 35 12.28 -12.30 -17.19
CA CYS A 35 11.30 -11.96 -18.23
C CYS A 35 11.74 -12.40 -19.64
N TYR A 36 13.04 -12.50 -19.93
CA TYR A 36 13.53 -13.00 -21.21
C TYR A 36 13.30 -14.50 -21.38
N PHE A 37 13.39 -15.26 -20.29
CA PHE A 37 13.24 -16.72 -20.32
C PHE A 37 11.78 -17.17 -20.26
N ASN A 38 10.98 -16.56 -19.40
CA ASN A 38 9.56 -16.86 -19.25
C ASN A 38 8.81 -15.63 -18.71
N THR A 39 8.26 -14.84 -19.62
CA THR A 39 7.53 -13.60 -19.31
C THR A 39 6.33 -13.85 -18.41
N GLU A 40 5.55 -14.90 -18.67
CA GLU A 40 4.34 -15.22 -17.92
C GLU A 40 4.68 -15.57 -16.46
N GLN A 41 5.64 -16.47 -16.25
CA GLN A 41 6.07 -16.84 -14.90
C GLN A 41 6.70 -15.65 -14.15
N ALA A 42 7.47 -14.81 -14.85
CA ALA A 42 8.07 -13.61 -14.27
C ALA A 42 6.99 -12.61 -13.80
N LEU A 43 5.94 -12.38 -14.59
CA LEU A 43 4.85 -11.47 -14.23
C LEU A 43 3.93 -12.03 -13.15
N ARG A 44 3.63 -13.34 -13.16
CA ARG A 44 2.88 -14.01 -12.08
C ARG A 44 3.62 -13.92 -10.75
N SER A 45 4.94 -14.13 -10.76
CA SER A 45 5.78 -13.97 -9.55
C SER A 45 5.84 -12.51 -9.09
N TRP A 46 5.88 -11.56 -10.04
CA TRP A 46 5.83 -10.13 -9.77
C TRP A 46 4.53 -9.72 -9.07
N LEU A 47 3.39 -10.24 -9.52
CA LEU A 47 2.08 -9.99 -8.91
C LEU A 47 2.05 -10.36 -7.43
N VAL A 48 2.63 -11.51 -7.06
CA VAL A 48 2.74 -11.95 -5.65
C VAL A 48 3.51 -10.92 -4.82
N GLY A 49 4.68 -10.49 -5.31
CA GLY A 49 5.49 -9.47 -4.65
C GLY A 49 4.76 -8.12 -4.56
N PHE A 50 4.13 -7.68 -5.65
CA PHE A 50 3.34 -6.46 -5.72
C PHE A 50 2.20 -6.46 -4.69
N VAL A 51 1.43 -7.55 -4.62
CA VAL A 51 0.34 -7.70 -3.65
C VAL A 51 0.85 -7.68 -2.22
N PHE A 52 1.95 -8.39 -1.93
CA PHE A 52 2.51 -8.45 -0.58
C PHE A 52 3.02 -7.09 -0.10
N TRP A 53 3.90 -6.45 -0.87
CA TRP A 53 4.48 -5.16 -0.49
C TRP A 53 3.46 -4.02 -0.56
N GLY A 54 2.58 -4.04 -1.57
CA GLY A 54 1.44 -3.14 -1.65
C GLY A 54 0.49 -3.30 -0.47
N GLY A 55 0.25 -4.54 -0.03
CA GLY A 55 -0.59 -4.85 1.12
C GLY A 55 -0.04 -4.29 2.44
N ILE A 56 1.28 -4.26 2.63
CA ILE A 56 1.89 -3.59 3.81
C ILE A 56 1.65 -2.08 3.76
N GLY A 57 1.81 -1.45 2.58
CA GLY A 57 1.55 -0.01 2.40
C GLY A 57 0.09 0.37 2.62
N LEU A 58 -0.83 -0.41 2.07
CA LEU A 58 -2.28 -0.25 2.25
C LEU A 58 -2.68 -0.51 3.70
N GLY A 59 -2.16 -1.59 4.30
CA GLY A 59 -2.34 -1.89 5.71
C GLY A 59 -1.88 -0.75 6.61
N SER A 60 -0.75 -0.12 6.28
CA SER A 60 -0.25 1.05 7.01
C SER A 60 -1.19 2.24 6.91
N LEU A 61 -1.76 2.51 5.73
CA LEU A 61 -2.78 3.56 5.54
C LEU A 61 -4.06 3.25 6.34
N GLY A 62 -4.55 2.02 6.28
CA GLY A 62 -5.74 1.58 7.03
C GLY A 62 -5.55 1.68 8.54
N VAL A 63 -4.42 1.19 9.07
CA VAL A 63 -4.08 1.27 10.50
C VAL A 63 -3.88 2.72 10.94
N LEU A 64 -3.29 3.57 10.10
CA LEU A 64 -3.15 5.01 10.38
C LEU A 64 -4.52 5.69 10.55
N MET A 65 -5.46 5.47 9.62
CA MET A 65 -6.82 6.00 9.73
C MET A 65 -7.56 5.43 10.96
N LEU A 66 -7.43 4.13 11.21
CA LEU A 66 -7.99 3.49 12.41
C LEU A 66 -7.47 4.14 13.70
N GLN A 67 -6.18 4.48 13.74
CA GLN A 67 -5.55 5.11 14.88
C GLN A 67 -6.06 6.54 15.10
N TYR A 68 -6.25 7.33 14.03
CA TYR A 68 -6.85 8.66 14.14
C TYR A 68 -8.30 8.61 14.65
N LEU A 69 -9.03 7.53 14.37
CA LEU A 69 -10.41 7.34 14.84
C LEU A 69 -10.50 6.87 16.30
N THR A 70 -9.67 5.89 16.65
CA THR A 70 -9.74 5.21 17.95
C THR A 70 -8.87 5.87 19.02
N GLY A 71 -7.86 6.64 18.60
CA GLY A 71 -6.86 7.21 19.50
C GLY A 71 -6.01 6.13 20.17
N GLY A 72 -5.78 6.30 21.47
CA GLY A 72 -5.04 5.34 22.30
C GLY A 72 -3.51 5.42 22.19
N ALA A 73 -2.84 5.06 23.29
CA ALA A 73 -1.39 5.15 23.40
C ALA A 73 -0.63 4.19 22.46
N TRP A 74 -1.20 3.01 22.15
CA TRP A 74 -0.60 2.03 21.22
C TRP A 74 -0.30 2.65 19.86
N GLY A 75 -1.22 3.49 19.39
CA GLY A 75 -1.15 4.15 18.10
C GLY A 75 -0.04 5.18 18.01
N VAL A 76 0.22 5.90 19.10
CA VAL A 76 1.27 6.94 19.18
C VAL A 76 2.65 6.34 18.92
N VAL A 77 2.91 5.13 19.46
CA VAL A 77 4.20 4.44 19.30
C VAL A 77 4.45 4.01 17.86
N ILE A 78 3.40 3.56 17.17
CA ILE A 78 3.54 3.04 15.79
C ILE A 78 3.34 4.10 14.70
N ARG A 79 2.77 5.26 15.04
CA ARG A 79 2.29 6.28 14.09
C ARG A 79 3.33 6.62 13.02
N ARG A 80 4.57 6.89 13.42
CA ARG A 80 5.66 7.24 12.48
C ARG A 80 6.01 6.11 11.53
N THR A 81 5.97 4.87 12.00
CA THR A 81 6.25 3.70 11.18
C THR A 81 5.15 3.48 10.15
N VAL A 82 3.87 3.60 10.53
CA VAL A 82 2.76 3.45 9.58
C VAL A 82 2.61 4.67 8.64
N GLU A 83 2.97 5.88 9.09
CA GLU A 83 3.11 7.05 8.19
C GLU A 83 4.22 6.82 7.15
N ALA A 84 5.38 6.30 7.55
CA ALA A 84 6.44 5.92 6.63
C ALA A 84 6.01 4.79 5.68
N GLY A 85 5.31 3.78 6.19
CA GLY A 85 4.77 2.66 5.40
C GLY A 85 3.74 3.11 4.37
N SER A 86 2.79 3.98 4.74
CA SER A 86 1.78 4.52 3.81
C SER A 86 2.41 5.36 2.68
N ARG A 87 3.53 6.05 2.96
CA ARG A 87 4.29 6.83 1.98
C ARG A 87 5.06 5.98 0.97
N THR A 88 5.05 4.65 1.07
CA THR A 88 5.57 3.78 0.00
C THR A 88 4.55 3.55 -1.12
N LEU A 89 3.27 3.87 -0.93
CA LEU A 89 2.23 3.65 -1.94
C LEU A 89 2.52 4.33 -3.31
N PRO A 90 3.13 5.52 -3.40
CA PRO A 90 3.57 6.06 -4.68
C PRO A 90 4.57 5.17 -5.43
N LEU A 91 5.45 4.45 -4.71
CA LEU A 91 6.35 3.47 -5.32
C LEU A 91 5.57 2.26 -5.85
N ILE A 92 4.51 1.83 -5.15
CA ILE A 92 3.64 0.74 -5.61
C ILE A 92 2.98 1.07 -6.96
N VAL A 93 2.67 2.35 -7.23
CA VAL A 93 2.20 2.80 -8.56
C VAL A 93 3.21 2.47 -9.66
N LEU A 94 4.50 2.70 -9.41
CA LEU A 94 5.56 2.37 -10.37
C LEU A 94 5.69 0.85 -10.53
N LEU A 95 5.59 0.09 -9.44
CA LEU A 95 5.64 -1.38 -9.48
C LEU A 95 4.41 -2.02 -10.13
N PHE A 96 3.34 -1.25 -10.35
CA PHE A 96 2.17 -1.69 -11.11
C PHE A 96 2.40 -1.71 -12.62
N ILE A 97 3.38 -0.96 -13.15
CA ILE A 97 3.62 -0.81 -14.59
C ILE A 97 3.82 -2.17 -15.29
N PRO A 98 4.64 -3.10 -14.79
CA PRO A 98 4.75 -4.44 -15.39
C PRO A 98 3.43 -5.19 -15.49
N LEU A 99 2.53 -5.03 -14.51
CA LEU A 99 1.21 -5.69 -14.52
C LEU A 99 0.30 -5.07 -15.57
N ALA A 100 0.31 -3.74 -15.73
CA ALA A 100 -0.43 -3.05 -16.79
C ALA A 100 0.03 -3.50 -18.19
N ILE A 101 1.34 -3.70 -18.39
CA ILE A 101 1.90 -4.29 -19.62
C ILE A 101 1.45 -5.75 -19.74
N GLY A 102 1.48 -6.52 -18.65
CA GLY A 102 1.07 -7.91 -18.59
C GLY A 102 -0.38 -8.16 -19.02
N VAL A 103 -1.29 -7.24 -18.67
CA VAL A 103 -2.69 -7.28 -19.12
C VAL A 103 -2.81 -7.08 -20.63
N TYR A 104 -2.10 -6.09 -21.21
CA TYR A 104 -2.16 -5.85 -22.66
C TYR A 104 -1.48 -6.95 -23.48
N THR A 105 -0.40 -7.50 -22.95
CA THR A 105 0.35 -8.59 -23.59
C THR A 105 -0.26 -9.96 -23.36
N ARG A 106 -1.36 -10.05 -22.59
CA ARG A 106 -2.07 -11.29 -22.28
C ARG A 106 -1.17 -12.36 -21.65
N ASN A 107 -0.33 -11.95 -20.70
CA ASN A 107 0.64 -12.85 -20.04
C ASN A 107 0.35 -13.08 -18.56
N VAL A 108 -0.76 -12.54 -18.02
CA VAL A 108 -1.04 -12.56 -16.58
C VAL A 108 -2.48 -12.99 -16.27
N TYR A 109 -3.46 -12.47 -17.02
CA TYR A 109 -4.86 -12.59 -16.67
C TYR A 109 -5.66 -13.37 -17.72
N GLU A 110 -6.40 -14.38 -17.27
CA GLU A 110 -7.16 -15.29 -18.12
C GLU A 110 -8.26 -14.57 -18.92
N PHE A 111 -8.90 -13.54 -18.34
CA PHE A 111 -9.98 -12.80 -19.03
C PHE A 111 -9.52 -12.18 -20.37
N THR A 112 -8.22 -12.00 -20.57
CA THR A 112 -7.66 -11.43 -21.80
C THR A 112 -7.64 -12.42 -22.97
N HIS A 113 -7.86 -13.71 -22.70
CA HIS A 113 -7.91 -14.80 -23.69
C HIS A 113 -9.33 -15.32 -23.94
N LEU A 114 -10.31 -14.96 -23.09
CA LEU A 114 -11.66 -15.48 -23.20
C LEU A 114 -12.33 -15.06 -24.52
N PRO A 115 -13.10 -15.97 -25.14
CA PRO A 115 -13.85 -15.64 -26.34
C PRO A 115 -15.01 -14.70 -26.00
N ALA A 116 -15.45 -13.91 -26.98
CA ALA A 116 -16.44 -12.85 -26.77
C ALA A 116 -17.83 -13.38 -26.39
N ASP A 117 -18.12 -14.64 -26.69
CA ASP A 117 -19.36 -15.36 -26.36
C ASP A 117 -19.30 -16.08 -25.00
N ASP A 118 -18.16 -16.03 -24.28
CA ASP A 118 -18.09 -16.55 -22.93
C ASP A 118 -19.13 -15.84 -22.03
N PRO A 119 -19.93 -16.58 -21.22
CA PRO A 119 -20.95 -15.98 -20.37
C PRO A 119 -20.42 -14.88 -19.44
N VAL A 120 -19.20 -15.01 -18.91
CA VAL A 120 -18.58 -14.00 -18.04
C VAL A 120 -18.32 -12.71 -18.80
N MET A 121 -17.87 -12.82 -20.06
CA MET A 121 -17.61 -11.67 -20.92
C MET A 121 -18.91 -10.93 -21.25
N LEU A 122 -19.98 -11.66 -21.57
CA LEU A 122 -21.31 -11.10 -21.86
C LEU A 122 -21.92 -10.40 -20.64
N HIS A 123 -21.83 -11.00 -19.44
CA HIS A 123 -22.45 -10.45 -18.23
C HIS A 123 -21.67 -9.30 -17.59
N ARG A 124 -20.33 -9.30 -17.69
CA ARG A 124 -19.48 -8.27 -17.07
C ARG A 124 -19.10 -7.16 -18.06
N GLY A 125 -19.21 -7.40 -19.37
CA GLY A 125 -19.08 -6.42 -20.43
C GLY A 125 -17.81 -5.57 -20.30
N VAL A 126 -17.99 -4.25 -20.28
CA VAL A 126 -16.88 -3.27 -20.21
C VAL A 126 -15.95 -3.52 -19.01
N PHE A 127 -16.44 -4.10 -17.90
CA PHE A 127 -15.62 -4.42 -16.72
C PHE A 127 -14.43 -5.33 -17.06
N MET A 128 -14.56 -6.19 -18.08
CA MET A 128 -13.53 -7.10 -18.58
C MET A 128 -12.60 -6.47 -19.62
N ALA A 129 -12.82 -5.21 -20.01
CA ALA A 129 -11.96 -4.56 -20.99
C ALA A 129 -10.59 -4.20 -20.36
N PRO A 130 -9.45 -4.59 -20.97
CA PRO A 130 -8.10 -4.26 -20.50
C PRO A 130 -7.88 -2.77 -20.17
N TRP A 131 -8.37 -1.88 -21.04
CA TRP A 131 -8.22 -0.44 -20.83
C TRP A 131 -9.01 0.04 -19.59
N PHE A 132 -10.20 -0.52 -19.34
CA PHE A 132 -11.03 -0.11 -18.22
C PHE A 132 -10.48 -0.65 -16.90
N TRP A 133 -9.89 -1.85 -16.91
CA TRP A 133 -9.14 -2.39 -15.77
C TRP A 133 -7.98 -1.46 -15.35
N ILE A 134 -7.25 -0.88 -16.31
CA ILE A 134 -6.18 0.09 -16.04
C ILE A 134 -6.74 1.40 -15.49
N VAL A 135 -7.81 1.92 -16.10
CA VAL A 135 -8.47 3.16 -15.63
C VAL A 135 -8.96 3.00 -14.19
N ARG A 136 -9.60 1.88 -13.85
CA ARG A 136 -10.01 1.57 -12.48
C ARG A 136 -8.82 1.54 -11.52
N SER A 137 -7.76 0.85 -11.89
CA SER A 137 -6.53 0.80 -11.10
C SER A 137 -5.92 2.20 -10.86
N ALA A 138 -5.91 3.06 -11.88
CA ALA A 138 -5.45 4.44 -11.76
C ALA A 138 -6.31 5.26 -10.80
N ILE A 139 -7.64 5.07 -10.82
CA ILE A 139 -8.57 5.70 -9.88
C ILE A 139 -8.26 5.25 -8.43
N TYR A 140 -8.01 3.95 -8.21
CA TYR A 140 -7.66 3.43 -6.88
C TYR A 140 -6.40 4.10 -6.33
N PHE A 141 -5.34 4.16 -7.15
CA PHE A 141 -4.09 4.82 -6.78
C PHE A 141 -4.26 6.32 -6.54
N ALA A 142 -5.07 7.02 -7.35
CA ALA A 142 -5.34 8.43 -7.15
C ALA A 142 -6.04 8.71 -5.81
N ILE A 143 -7.06 7.90 -5.47
CA ILE A 143 -7.77 8.01 -4.20
C ILE A 143 -6.83 7.76 -3.02
N TRP A 144 -6.05 6.68 -3.05
CA TRP A 144 -5.09 6.39 -1.98
C TRP A 144 -3.99 7.44 -1.89
N TYR A 145 -3.51 7.96 -3.01
CA TYR A 145 -2.53 9.06 -3.02
C TYR A 145 -3.06 10.28 -2.28
N VAL A 146 -4.31 10.69 -2.53
CA VAL A 146 -4.94 11.80 -1.81
C VAL A 146 -5.01 11.51 -0.31
N MET A 147 -5.45 10.30 0.07
CA MET A 147 -5.53 9.91 1.48
C MET A 147 -4.16 9.96 2.17
N VAL A 148 -3.13 9.35 1.57
CA VAL A 148 -1.74 9.35 2.07
C VAL A 148 -1.22 10.78 2.18
N HIS A 149 -1.39 11.59 1.14
CA HIS A 149 -0.86 12.94 1.07
C HIS A 149 -1.46 13.83 2.17
N LEU A 150 -2.78 13.85 2.32
CA LEU A 150 -3.47 14.70 3.29
C LEU A 150 -3.15 14.28 4.73
N LEU A 151 -3.20 12.99 5.05
CA LEU A 151 -2.92 12.49 6.40
C LEU A 151 -1.46 12.77 6.80
N ASN A 152 -0.50 12.51 5.93
CA ASN A 152 0.91 12.79 6.21
C ASN A 152 1.20 14.29 6.25
N LYS A 153 0.50 15.11 5.45
CA LYS A 153 0.61 16.57 5.48
C LYS A 153 0.16 17.12 6.83
N TRP A 154 -1.03 16.76 7.30
CA TRP A 154 -1.54 17.24 8.58
C TRP A 154 -0.70 16.75 9.76
N SER A 155 -0.19 15.51 9.69
CA SER A 155 0.76 15.01 10.70
C SER A 155 2.04 15.86 10.75
N ALA A 156 2.62 16.19 9.60
CA ALA A 156 3.81 17.04 9.53
C ALA A 156 3.54 18.50 9.93
N GLU A 157 2.34 19.02 9.70
CA GLU A 157 1.92 20.36 10.17
C GLU A 157 1.72 20.38 11.69
N GLN A 158 1.19 19.29 12.25
CA GLN A 158 1.06 19.10 13.69
C GLN A 158 2.42 19.14 14.40
N ASP A 159 3.47 18.58 13.78
CA ASP A 159 4.81 18.57 14.38
C ASP A 159 5.54 19.91 14.31
N LYS A 160 5.14 20.79 13.39
CA LYS A 160 5.78 22.08 13.16
C LYS A 160 5.22 23.21 14.00
N THR A 161 4.04 23.01 14.60
CA THR A 161 3.38 24.06 15.38
C THR A 161 3.79 23.99 16.85
N ASP A 162 4.13 25.14 17.41
CA ASP A 162 4.43 25.29 18.84
C ASP A 162 3.15 25.53 19.68
N ASN A 163 2.02 25.79 19.03
CA ASN A 163 0.73 26.06 19.68
C ASN A 163 -0.13 24.79 19.77
N ILE A 164 -0.54 24.46 20.99
CA ILE A 164 -1.39 23.30 21.30
C ILE A 164 -2.71 23.36 20.53
N LEU A 165 -3.35 24.53 20.44
CA LEU A 165 -4.64 24.67 19.76
C LEU A 165 -4.55 24.37 18.26
N ASP A 166 -3.43 24.73 17.63
CA ASP A 166 -3.18 24.42 16.22
C ASP A 166 -2.87 22.94 16.01
N ALA A 167 -2.11 22.32 16.93
CA ALA A 167 -1.83 20.88 16.89
C ALA A 167 -3.12 20.05 17.01
N GLU A 168 -4.01 20.42 17.94
CA GLU A 168 -5.33 19.80 18.11
C GLU A 168 -6.18 19.95 16.84
N ARG A 169 -6.13 21.11 16.18
CA ARG A 169 -6.87 21.34 14.93
C ARG A 169 -6.41 20.41 13.81
N PHE A 170 -5.12 20.14 13.66
CA PHE A 170 -4.61 19.21 12.65
C PHE A 170 -4.99 17.76 12.96
N LEU A 171 -4.94 17.37 14.24
CA LEU A 171 -5.45 16.08 14.70
C LEU A 171 -6.94 15.90 14.40
N ASP A 172 -7.77 16.88 14.76
CA ASP A 172 -9.22 16.84 14.52
C ASP A 172 -9.54 16.72 13.01
N ARG A 173 -8.81 17.44 12.14
CA ARG A 173 -8.92 17.28 10.68
C ARG A 173 -8.60 15.85 10.23
N ALA A 174 -7.50 15.29 10.71
CA ALA A 174 -7.10 13.93 10.37
C ALA A 174 -8.13 12.89 10.85
N SER A 175 -8.66 13.04 12.07
CA SER A 175 -9.71 12.18 12.63
C SER A 175 -11.02 12.27 11.85
N ARG A 176 -11.51 13.49 11.56
CA ARG A 176 -12.74 13.69 10.78
C ARG A 176 -12.63 13.18 9.35
N PHE A 177 -11.46 13.31 8.75
CA PHE A 177 -11.19 12.74 7.43
C PHE A 177 -11.19 11.21 7.49
N SER A 178 -10.48 10.63 8.47
CA SER A 178 -10.27 9.18 8.60
C SER A 178 -11.57 8.37 8.70
N GLY A 179 -12.62 8.90 9.33
CA GLY A 179 -13.92 8.22 9.49
C GLY A 179 -14.53 7.74 8.17
N PRO A 180 -15.05 8.64 7.31
CA PRO A 180 -15.62 8.26 6.03
C PRO A 180 -14.56 7.64 5.09
N THR A 181 -13.30 8.09 5.13
CA THR A 181 -12.29 7.58 4.21
C THR A 181 -11.83 6.17 4.54
N LEU A 182 -11.96 5.69 5.78
CA LEU A 182 -11.69 4.29 6.11
C LEU A 182 -12.70 3.35 5.44
N VAL A 183 -13.97 3.76 5.33
CA VAL A 183 -15.01 3.02 4.59
C VAL A 183 -14.71 3.04 3.09
N ILE A 184 -14.36 4.20 2.54
CA ILE A 184 -13.97 4.30 1.13
C ILE A 184 -12.72 3.44 0.87
N TYR A 185 -11.73 3.49 1.75
CA TYR A 185 -10.52 2.67 1.66
C TYR A 185 -10.84 1.17 1.58
N SER A 186 -11.70 0.65 2.47
CA SER A 186 -12.02 -0.78 2.48
C SER A 186 -12.75 -1.22 1.20
N LEU A 187 -13.63 -0.36 0.66
CA LEU A 187 -14.30 -0.59 -0.61
C LEU A 187 -13.30 -0.56 -1.79
N ILE A 188 -12.40 0.42 -1.82
CA ILE A 188 -11.40 0.53 -2.90
C ILE A 188 -10.42 -0.65 -2.86
N VAL A 189 -9.98 -1.10 -1.67
CA VAL A 189 -9.16 -2.33 -1.55
C VAL A 189 -9.94 -3.55 -2.07
N THR A 190 -11.23 -3.64 -1.77
CA THR A 190 -12.09 -4.72 -2.28
C THR A 190 -12.11 -4.74 -3.80
N PHE A 191 -12.37 -3.59 -4.44
CA PHE A 191 -12.37 -3.49 -5.91
C PHE A 191 -10.98 -3.75 -6.52
N ALA A 192 -9.92 -3.21 -5.92
CA ALA A 192 -8.55 -3.41 -6.38
C ALA A 192 -8.15 -4.89 -6.35
N VAL A 193 -8.51 -5.62 -5.30
CA VAL A 193 -8.18 -7.04 -5.16
C VAL A 193 -9.05 -7.91 -6.06
N VAL A 194 -10.30 -7.50 -6.33
CA VAL A 194 -11.11 -8.13 -7.40
C VAL A 194 -10.37 -8.00 -8.73
N ASP A 195 -9.95 -6.80 -9.10
CA ASP A 195 -9.25 -6.54 -10.36
C ASP A 195 -7.90 -7.27 -10.43
N TRP A 196 -7.09 -7.20 -9.38
CA TRP A 196 -5.69 -7.61 -9.46
C TRP A 196 -5.47 -9.08 -9.16
N VAL A 197 -6.35 -9.70 -8.38
CA VAL A 197 -6.16 -11.08 -7.90
C VAL A 197 -7.33 -11.97 -8.28
N MET A 198 -8.58 -11.56 -8.02
CA MET A 198 -9.74 -12.40 -8.34
C MET A 198 -9.85 -12.66 -9.84
N MET A 199 -9.58 -11.66 -10.68
CA MET A 199 -9.61 -11.79 -12.14
C MET A 199 -8.53 -12.69 -12.75
N LEU A 200 -7.63 -13.25 -11.94
CA LEU A 200 -6.79 -14.37 -12.42
C LEU A 200 -7.66 -15.55 -12.85
N ASP A 201 -8.81 -15.75 -12.19
CA ASP A 201 -9.87 -16.69 -12.59
C ASP A 201 -11.21 -15.94 -12.72
N PRO A 202 -11.62 -15.55 -13.93
CA PRO A 202 -12.83 -14.76 -14.17
C PRO A 202 -14.13 -15.50 -13.81
N HIS A 203 -14.13 -16.84 -13.84
CA HIS A 203 -15.29 -17.66 -13.54
C HIS A 203 -15.51 -17.83 -12.03
N TRP A 204 -14.47 -17.62 -11.23
CA TRP A 204 -14.56 -17.62 -9.77
C TRP A 204 -15.00 -16.26 -9.20
N PHE A 205 -15.76 -16.29 -8.09
CA PHE A 205 -16.16 -15.08 -7.36
C PHE A 205 -16.35 -15.35 -5.87
N SER A 206 -16.07 -14.34 -5.05
CA SER A 206 -16.32 -14.37 -3.60
C SER A 206 -16.53 -12.97 -3.04
N THR A 207 -17.65 -12.77 -2.33
CA THR A 207 -17.98 -11.48 -1.71
C THR A 207 -17.07 -11.14 -0.52
N MET A 208 -16.54 -12.16 0.16
CA MET A 208 -15.66 -12.00 1.33
C MET A 208 -14.20 -11.73 0.96
N TRP A 209 -13.82 -11.96 -0.32
CA TRP A 209 -12.43 -11.89 -0.77
C TRP A 209 -11.76 -10.54 -0.48
N GLY A 210 -12.45 -9.43 -0.74
CA GLY A 210 -11.91 -8.11 -0.44
C GLY A 210 -11.65 -7.90 1.06
N LEU A 211 -12.56 -8.35 1.92
CA LEU A 211 -12.41 -8.21 3.37
C LEU A 211 -11.25 -9.05 3.90
N LEU A 212 -11.02 -10.25 3.36
CA LEU A 212 -9.86 -11.07 3.70
C LEU A 212 -8.55 -10.33 3.41
N PHE A 213 -8.48 -9.60 2.29
CA PHE A 213 -7.32 -8.77 1.97
C PHE A 213 -7.20 -7.55 2.88
N VAL A 214 -8.29 -6.87 3.21
CA VAL A 214 -8.25 -5.76 4.18
C VAL A 214 -7.68 -6.22 5.52
N ALA A 215 -8.17 -7.35 6.05
CA ALA A 215 -7.68 -7.95 7.28
C ALA A 215 -6.22 -8.41 7.15
N GLY A 216 -5.86 -9.07 6.04
CA GLY A 216 -4.50 -9.52 5.76
C GLY A 216 -3.49 -8.36 5.64
N CYS A 217 -3.89 -7.25 5.01
CA CYS A 217 -3.08 -6.03 4.93
C CYS A 217 -2.84 -5.43 6.33
N ALA A 218 -3.90 -5.32 7.15
CA ALA A 218 -3.78 -4.82 8.52
C ALA A 218 -2.85 -5.72 9.37
N LEU A 219 -3.03 -7.04 9.29
CA LEU A 219 -2.18 -8.01 10.00
C LEU A 219 -0.71 -7.92 9.55
N SER A 220 -0.48 -7.89 8.24
CA SER A 220 0.87 -7.75 7.67
C SER A 220 1.54 -6.45 8.11
N CYS A 221 0.79 -5.35 8.16
CA CYS A 221 1.25 -4.07 8.70
C CYS A 221 1.67 -4.20 10.17
N PHE A 222 0.84 -4.80 11.03
CA PHE A 222 1.20 -4.99 12.44
C PHE A 222 2.45 -5.86 12.61
N CYS A 223 2.52 -6.99 11.91
CA CYS A 223 3.71 -7.85 11.95
C CYS A 223 4.97 -7.10 11.50
N PHE A 224 4.88 -6.34 10.41
CA PHE A 224 5.98 -5.55 9.90
C PHE A 224 6.43 -4.47 10.88
N VAL A 225 5.47 -3.72 11.44
CA VAL A 225 5.75 -2.67 12.44
C VAL A 225 6.40 -3.25 13.69
N VAL A 226 5.92 -4.39 14.20
CA VAL A 226 6.54 -5.07 15.34
C VAL A 226 7.99 -5.46 15.03
N ALA A 227 8.26 -6.04 13.87
CA ALA A 227 9.61 -6.40 13.46
C ALA A 227 10.52 -5.17 13.35
N VAL A 228 10.02 -4.06 12.78
CA VAL A 228 10.77 -2.80 12.67
C VAL A 228 11.08 -2.21 14.05
N LEU A 229 10.07 -2.13 14.93
CA LEU A 229 10.24 -1.57 16.28
C LEU A 229 11.18 -2.43 17.13
N ALA A 230 11.04 -3.75 17.11
CA ALA A 230 11.96 -4.67 17.79
C ALA A 230 13.39 -4.54 17.24
N SER A 231 13.56 -4.34 15.93
CA SER A 231 14.87 -4.16 15.32
C SER A 231 15.53 -2.81 15.65
N LEU A 232 14.74 -1.83 16.10
CA LEU A 232 15.18 -0.49 16.47
C LEU A 232 15.27 -0.27 17.98
N SER A 233 14.68 -1.13 18.82
CA SER A 233 14.63 -0.97 20.28
C SER A 233 16.01 -0.76 20.90
N ASP A 234 16.99 -1.52 20.42
CA ASP A 234 18.35 -1.54 20.99
C ASP A 234 19.30 -0.57 20.27
N LYS A 235 18.79 0.14 19.25
CA LYS A 235 19.57 1.04 18.38
C LYS A 235 19.24 2.50 18.59
N ALA A 236 18.17 2.79 19.33
CA ALA A 236 17.89 4.09 19.88
C ALA A 236 18.87 4.35 21.05
N ARG A 237 20.09 4.80 20.73
CA ARG A 237 21.00 5.35 21.74
C ARG A 237 20.36 6.61 22.32
N TRP A 238 19.76 6.49 23.49
CA TRP A 238 19.37 7.64 24.30
C TRP A 238 20.66 8.28 24.84
N MET A 239 21.17 9.30 24.16
CA MET A 239 22.20 10.24 24.59
C MET A 239 23.44 9.65 25.31
N GLU A 240 24.53 9.47 24.55
CA GLU A 240 25.85 9.91 25.04
C GLU A 240 25.99 11.41 24.72
#